data_AF-A0A392TC90-F1
#
_entry.id   AF-A0A392TC90-F1
#
_cell.length_a   1.000
_cell.length_b   1.000
_cell.length_c   1.000
_cell.angle_alpha   90.00
_cell.angle_beta   90.00
_cell.angle_gamma   90.00
#
_symmetry.space_group_name_H-M   'P 1'
#
loop_
_entity.id
_entity.type
_entity.pdbx_description
1 polymer ?
#
loop_
_entity_poly.entity_id
_entity_poly.type
_entity_poly.pdbx_seq_one_letter_code
_entity_poly.pdbx_strand_id
1 'polypeptide(L)'
;DPNLKRARQKLLERAGVFVVEGDINDGPLLKKLFDVVPFTHVMHLAAQAGVRYAMQNPNSYVHSNIAGFVNLLEACKSANPQPSIVWASSSS
;
A
#
# COMPACT_ATOMS: atom_id res chain seq x y z
N ASP A 1 -6.90 15.33 -1.80
CA ASP A 1 -8.08 15.22 -2.69
C ASP A 1 -8.02 13.92 -3.50
N PRO A 2 -8.97 12.98 -3.28
CA PRO A 2 -9.11 11.76 -4.09
C PRO A 2 -9.32 12.04 -5.59
N ASN A 3 -10.02 13.10 -5.98
CA ASN A 3 -10.30 13.41 -7.38
C ASN A 3 -9.01 13.79 -8.13
N LEU A 4 -8.13 14.56 -7.48
CA LEU A 4 -6.81 14.87 -8.03
C LEU A 4 -5.94 13.61 -8.22
N LYS A 5 -6.02 12.63 -7.31
CA LYS A 5 -5.31 11.35 -7.45
C LYS A 5 -5.81 10.58 -8.68
N ARG A 6 -7.13 10.45 -8.83
CA ARG A 6 -7.75 9.79 -10.00
C ARG A 6 -7.42 10.51 -11.31
N ALA A 7 -7.42 11.84 -11.32
CA ALA A 7 -7.04 12.61 -12.51
C ALA A 7 -5.59 12.35 -12.94
N ARG A 8 -4.67 12.18 -11.99
CA ARG A 8 -3.25 11.88 -12.24
C ARG A 8 -2.98 10.43 -12.61
N GLN A 9 -3.90 9.49 -12.35
CA GLN A 9 -3.76 8.08 -12.71
C GLN A 9 -3.48 7.90 -14.22
N LYS A 10 -4.14 8.68 -15.07
CA LYS A 10 -3.93 8.62 -16.54
C LYS A 10 -2.49 8.91 -16.96
N LEU A 11 -1.72 9.63 -16.14
CA LEU A 11 -0.29 9.89 -16.41
C LEU A 11 0.56 8.65 -16.16
N LEU A 12 0.20 7.85 -15.15
CA LEU A 12 0.88 6.60 -14.81
C LEU A 12 0.62 5.53 -15.87
N GLU A 13 -0.63 5.39 -16.32
CA GLU A 13 -1.01 4.46 -17.38
C GLU A 13 -0.24 4.74 -18.68
N ARG A 14 -0.08 6.02 -19.05
CA ARG A 14 0.73 6.44 -20.22
C ARG A 14 2.22 6.10 -20.10
N ALA A 15 2.72 5.98 -18.87
CA ALA A 15 4.08 5.56 -18.59
C ALA A 15 4.22 4.03 -18.47
N GLY A 16 3.16 3.26 -18.76
CA GLY A 16 3.16 1.80 -18.63
C GLY A 16 3.05 1.30 -17.19
N VAL A 17 2.67 2.17 -16.25
CA VAL A 17 2.45 1.78 -14.85
C VAL A 17 1.03 1.26 -14.70
N PHE A 18 0.91 0.00 -14.28
CA PHE A 18 -0.38 -0.61 -13.96
C PHE A 18 -0.89 -0.09 -12.61
N VAL A 19 -2.12 0.42 -12.60
CA VAL A 19 -2.75 0.96 -11.40
C VAL A 19 -3.91 0.06 -10.99
N VAL A 20 -3.92 -0.30 -9.71
CA VAL A 20 -4.98 -1.10 -9.09
C VAL A 20 -5.58 -0.26 -7.97
N GLU A 21 -6.89 0.00 -8.05
CA GLU A 21 -7.64 0.59 -6.93
C GLU A 21 -7.98 -0.53 -5.94
N GLY A 22 -7.51 -0.41 -4.70
CA GLY A 22 -7.74 -1.40 -3.67
C GLY A 22 -7.18 -1.00 -2.32
N ASP A 23 -7.55 -1.76 -1.30
CA ASP A 23 -7.07 -1.61 0.08
C ASP A 23 -5.99 -2.67 0.35
N ILE A 24 -4.90 -2.25 1.01
CA ILE A 24 -3.85 -3.17 1.48
C ILE A 24 -4.33 -4.09 2.60
N ASN A 25 -5.47 -3.79 3.22
CA ASN A 25 -6.14 -4.70 4.15
C ASN A 25 -6.99 -5.77 3.45
N ASP A 26 -7.16 -5.69 2.13
CA ASP A 26 -7.79 -6.76 1.34
C ASP A 26 -6.75 -7.86 1.06
N GLY A 27 -6.70 -8.84 1.97
CA GLY A 27 -5.81 -10.00 1.86
C GLY A 27 -5.99 -10.79 0.55
N PRO A 28 -7.22 -11.13 0.12
CA PRO A 28 -7.45 -11.75 -1.18
C PRO A 28 -6.90 -10.97 -2.38
N LEU A 29 -7.08 -9.65 -2.40
CA LEU A 29 -6.52 -8.79 -3.44
C LEU A 29 -4.99 -8.82 -3.42
N LEU A 30 -4.37 -8.61 -2.25
CA LEU A 30 -2.91 -8.67 -2.11
C LEU A 30 -2.37 -10.01 -2.57
N LYS A 31 -2.96 -11.12 -2.13
CA LYS A 31 -2.54 -12.46 -2.54
C LYS A 31 -2.58 -12.60 -4.07
N LYS A 32 -3.67 -12.18 -4.70
CA LYS A 32 -3.81 -12.23 -6.17
C LYS A 32 -2.73 -11.39 -6.88
N LEU A 33 -2.38 -10.22 -6.35
CA LEU A 33 -1.32 -9.39 -6.91
C LEU A 33 0.04 -10.08 -6.87
N PHE A 34 0.39 -10.69 -5.74
CA PHE A 34 1.64 -11.44 -5.58
C PHE A 34 1.66 -12.77 -6.36
N ASP A 35 0.50 -13.39 -6.62
CA ASP A 35 0.40 -14.58 -7.49
C ASP A 35 0.63 -14.22 -8.98
N VAL A 36 0.20 -13.03 -9.42
CA VAL A 36 0.27 -12.59 -10.83
C VAL A 36 1.57 -11.85 -11.15
N VAL A 37 2.15 -11.16 -10.16
CA VAL A 37 3.34 -10.32 -10.35
C VAL A 37 4.47 -10.81 -9.43
N PRO A 38 5.61 -11.25 -9.99
CA PRO A 38 6.78 -11.61 -9.20
C PRO A 38 7.52 -10.33 -8.76
N PHE A 39 6.99 -9.64 -7.76
CA PHE A 39 7.63 -8.43 -7.22
C PHE A 39 9.03 -8.78 -6.70
N THR A 40 10.05 -8.08 -7.19
CA THR A 40 11.41 -8.15 -6.62
C THR A 40 11.63 -7.07 -5.56
N HIS A 41 10.87 -5.98 -5.63
CA HIS A 41 10.92 -4.84 -4.73
C HIS A 41 9.52 -4.31 -4.45
N VAL A 42 9.27 -3.93 -3.20
CA VAL A 42 8.04 -3.28 -2.76
C VAL A 42 8.39 -1.96 -2.09
N MET A 43 7.84 -0.87 -2.62
CA MET A 43 7.91 0.46 -2.01
C MET A 43 6.58 0.79 -1.33
N HIS A 44 6.53 0.67 0.00
CA HIS A 44 5.31 0.87 0.79
C HIS A 44 5.14 2.34 1.21
N LEU A 45 4.23 3.04 0.52
CA LEU A 45 3.88 4.44 0.77
C LEU A 45 2.42 4.62 1.21
N ALA A 46 1.66 3.53 1.34
CA ALA A 46 0.25 3.57 1.71
C ALA A 46 0.12 3.78 3.23
N ALA A 47 -0.35 4.95 3.62
CA ALA A 47 -0.58 5.31 5.01
C ALA A 47 -1.62 6.45 5.09
N GLN A 48 -2.30 6.55 6.22
CA GLN A 48 -3.04 7.73 6.61
C GLN A 48 -2.07 8.77 7.14
N ALA A 49 -1.88 9.85 6.37
CA ALA A 49 -1.07 11.00 6.78
C ALA A 49 -1.87 11.94 7.70
N GLY A 50 -1.23 12.49 8.72
CA GLY A 50 -1.78 13.53 9.58
C GLY A 50 -2.15 13.06 10.99
N VAL A 51 -1.31 13.42 11.96
CA VAL A 51 -1.46 13.07 13.38
C VAL A 51 -2.76 13.62 13.98
N ARG A 52 -3.25 14.78 13.51
CA ARG A 52 -4.45 15.42 14.06
C ARG A 52 -5.72 14.58 13.91
N TYR A 53 -5.90 13.91 12.77
CA TYR A 53 -7.06 13.03 12.57
C TYR A 53 -6.88 11.69 13.29
N ALA A 54 -5.65 11.20 13.41
CA ALA A 54 -5.35 10.03 14.24
C ALA A 54 -5.74 10.22 15.71
N MET A 55 -5.63 11.44 16.25
CA MET A 55 -6.11 11.75 17.60
C MET A 55 -7.63 11.74 17.73
N GLN A 56 -8.37 11.96 16.65
CA GLN A 56 -9.84 11.94 16.63
C GLN A 56 -10.39 10.53 16.39
N ASN A 57 -9.72 9.76 15.53
CA ASN A 57 -10.10 8.39 15.21
C ASN A 57 -8.85 7.48 15.16
N PRO A 58 -8.32 7.05 16.32
CA PRO A 58 -7.09 6.27 16.40
C PRO A 58 -7.21 4.91 15.72
N ASN A 59 -8.40 4.30 15.74
CA ASN A 59 -8.65 3.02 15.08
C ASN A 59 -8.43 3.10 13.56
N SER A 60 -8.79 4.23 12.92
CA SER A 60 -8.51 4.42 11.49
C SER A 60 -7.02 4.43 11.17
N TYR A 61 -6.20 4.99 12.07
CA TYR A 61 -4.75 5.03 11.94
C TYR A 61 -4.13 3.65 12.12
N VAL A 62 -4.56 2.91 13.15
CA VAL A 62 -4.11 1.53 13.39
C VAL A 62 -4.46 0.64 12.19
N HIS A 63 -5.68 0.75 11.68
CA HIS A 63 -6.12 -0.02 10.52
C HIS A 63 -5.31 0.31 9.25
N SER A 64 -5.11 1.59 8.96
CA SER A 64 -4.43 2.01 7.72
C SER A 64 -2.92 1.82 7.77
N ASN A 65 -2.26 2.12 8.90
CA ASN A 65 -0.80 2.20 8.99
C ASN A 65 -0.17 0.96 9.61
N ILE A 66 -0.87 0.27 10.52
CA ILE A 66 -0.32 -0.89 11.23
C ILE A 66 -0.84 -2.19 10.63
N ALA A 67 -2.17 -2.39 10.60
CA ALA A 67 -2.75 -3.61 10.06
C ALA A 67 -2.42 -3.76 8.56
N GLY A 68 -2.57 -2.70 7.79
CA GLY A 68 -2.21 -2.69 6.37
C GLY A 68 -0.73 -3.00 6.11
N PHE A 69 0.17 -2.47 6.95
CA PHE A 69 1.59 -2.76 6.83
C PHE A 69 1.91 -4.23 7.16
N VAL A 70 1.33 -4.78 8.24
CA VAL A 70 1.49 -6.20 8.60
C VAL A 70 0.98 -7.11 7.48
N ASN A 71 -0.19 -6.81 6.90
CA ASN A 71 -0.74 -7.58 5.78
C ASN A 71 0.22 -7.62 4.58
N LEU A 72 0.83 -6.48 4.25
CA LEU A 72 1.83 -6.41 3.18
C LEU A 72 3.10 -7.20 3.51
N LEU A 73 3.59 -7.14 4.75
CA LEU A 73 4.78 -7.88 5.19
C LEU A 73 4.56 -9.41 5.09
N GLU A 74 3.40 -9.91 5.53
CA GLU A 74 3.08 -11.33 5.42
C GLU A 74 2.92 -11.80 3.97
N ALA A 75 2.35 -10.95 3.09
CA ALA A 75 2.29 -11.22 1.65
C ALA A 75 3.70 -11.30 1.04
N CYS A 76 4.59 -10.37 1.38
CA CYS A 76 5.98 -10.38 0.90
C CYS A 76 6.75 -11.61 1.40
N LYS A 77 6.61 -11.94 2.69
CA LYS A 77 7.26 -13.12 3.30
C LYS A 77 6.85 -14.43 2.63
N SER A 78 5.60 -14.52 2.17
CA SER A 78 5.05 -15.70 1.50
C SER A 78 5.34 -15.74 0.00
N ALA A 79 5.87 -14.66 -0.57
CA ALA A 79 6.14 -14.56 -2.00
C ALA A 79 7.45 -15.27 -2.39
N ASN A 80 7.51 -15.77 -3.62
CA ASN A 80 8.73 -16.37 -4.18
C ASN A 80 9.00 -15.84 -5.60
N PRO A 81 10.08 -15.08 -5.83
CA PRO A 81 11.09 -14.68 -4.85
C PRO A 81 10.52 -13.73 -3.78
N GLN A 82 11.11 -13.77 -2.57
CA GLN A 82 10.76 -12.81 -1.52
C GLN A 82 11.29 -11.41 -1.91
N PRO A 83 10.44 -10.37 -2.02
CA PRO A 83 10.88 -9.04 -2.42
C PRO A 83 11.66 -8.33 -1.32
N SER A 84 12.56 -7.44 -1.74
CA SER A 84 13.09 -6.41 -0.86
C SER A 84 12.02 -5.34 -0.58
N ILE A 85 11.95 -4.85 0.66
CA ILE A 85 10.93 -3.87 1.05
C ILE A 85 11.61 -2.59 1.52
N VAL A 86 11.11 -1.47 1.00
CA VAL A 86 11.38 -0.13 1.52
C VAL A 86 10.06 0.49 1.92
N TRP A 87 9.97 1.07 3.12
CA TRP A 87 8.76 1.75 3.58
C TRP A 87 9.09 3.17 4.06
N ALA A 88 8.14 4.07 3.87
CA ALA A 88 8.23 5.42 4.43
C ALA A 88 7.77 5.41 5.89
N SER A 89 8.73 5.35 6.82
CA SER A 89 8.47 5.51 8.25
C SER A 89 8.17 6.97 8.62
N SER A 90 7.81 7.23 9.88
CA SER A 90 7.71 8.59 10.41
C SER A 90 8.98 9.02 11.13
N SER A 91 9.34 10.30 11.02
CA SER A 91 10.38 10.96 11.83
C SER A 91 9.80 11.74 13.03
N SER A 92 8.47 11.75 13.17
CA SER A 92 7.70 12.60 14.11
C SER A 92 7.74 12.11 15.54
#